data_AF-A0A1I1ND21-F1
#
_entry.id   AF-A0A1I1ND21-F1
#
_cell.length_a   1.000
_cell.length_b   1.000
_cell.length_c   1.000
_cell.angle_alpha   90.00
_cell.angle_beta   90.00
_cell.angle_gamma   90.00
#
_symmetry.space_group_name_H-M   'P 1'
#
loop_
_entity.id
_entity.type
_entity.pdbx_description
1 polymer ?
#
loop_
_entity_poly.entity_id
_entity_poly.type
_entity_poly.pdbx_seq_one_letter_code
_entity_poly.pdbx_strand_id
1 'polypeptide(L)'
;MEQLSLFYEAAPMPPMAPDPPELDPVLDIASWTDEEVERFAWGLLERTLEQLFAPQAGPATRRDILEWVQEEGSHALSFEGLVRGLGLDPDAMREAIFEAIHLVDDGWAASA
;
A
#
# COMPACT_ATOMS: atom_id res chain seq x y z
N MET A 1 33.28 -29.10 55.98
CA MET A 1 32.72 -29.16 54.61
C MET A 1 33.07 -27.86 53.94
N GLU A 2 34.15 -27.92 53.18
CA GLU A 2 34.90 -26.82 52.60
C GLU A 2 34.34 -26.42 51.24
N GLN A 3 34.21 -25.10 51.03
CA GLN A 3 34.71 -24.37 49.87
C GLN A 3 34.49 -25.01 48.48
N LEU A 4 33.43 -24.59 47.78
CA LEU A 4 33.40 -24.60 46.31
C LEU A 4 33.37 -23.16 45.81
N SER A 5 34.57 -22.58 45.81
CA SER A 5 34.97 -21.42 45.02
C SER A 5 34.94 -21.82 43.54
N LEU A 6 33.77 -21.67 42.90
CA LEU A 6 33.68 -21.74 41.45
C LEU A 6 33.96 -20.36 40.89
N PHE A 7 35.18 -20.22 40.37
CA PHE A 7 35.67 -19.17 39.51
C PHE A 7 34.62 -18.77 38.46
N TYR A 8 33.88 -17.69 38.72
CA TYR A 8 33.30 -16.90 37.65
C TYR A 8 34.35 -15.87 37.24
N GLU A 9 35.30 -16.31 36.42
CA GLU A 9 36.20 -15.41 35.72
C GLU A 9 35.34 -14.55 34.80
N ALA A 10 35.27 -13.25 35.08
CA ALA A 10 34.51 -12.30 34.29
C ALA A 10 35.13 -12.22 32.89
N ALA A 11 34.63 -13.05 31.97
CA ALA A 11 34.93 -12.89 30.56
C ALA A 11 34.51 -11.45 30.15
N PRO A 12 35.40 -10.66 29.52
CA PRO A 12 35.00 -9.36 29.01
C PRO A 12 33.85 -9.57 28.03
N MET A 13 32.75 -8.84 28.20
CA MET A 13 31.64 -8.89 27.26
C MET A 13 32.20 -8.69 25.84
N PRO A 14 31.74 -9.47 24.84
CA PRO A 14 32.11 -9.18 23.46
C PRO A 14 31.78 -7.70 23.18
N PRO A 15 32.62 -6.98 22.41
CA PRO A 15 32.30 -5.61 22.06
C PRO A 15 30.89 -5.63 21.47
N MET A 16 30.01 -4.78 22.01
CA MET A 16 28.68 -4.55 21.46
C MET A 16 28.83 -4.54 19.94
N ALA A 17 28.12 -5.45 19.26
CA ALA A 17 27.99 -5.35 17.82
C ALA A 17 27.62 -3.89 17.51
N PRO A 18 28.17 -3.28 16.45
CA PRO A 18 27.73 -1.95 16.05
C PRO A 18 26.20 -1.98 16.01
N ASP A 19 25.57 -0.96 16.63
CA ASP A 19 24.12 -0.85 16.59
C ASP A 19 23.66 -1.15 15.15
N PRO A 20 22.64 -2.01 14.97
CA PRO A 20 22.11 -2.25 13.63
C PRO A 20 21.87 -0.87 13.00
N PRO A 21 22.24 -0.66 11.73
CA PRO A 21 22.05 0.64 11.09
C PRO A 21 20.63 1.07 11.38
N GLU A 22 20.46 2.24 12.01
CA GLU A 22 19.14 2.84 12.20
C GLU A 22 18.46 2.72 10.85
N LEU A 23 17.39 1.91 10.79
CA LEU A 23 16.58 1.84 9.60
C LEU A 23 16.17 3.28 9.34
N ASP A 24 16.63 3.84 8.22
CA ASP A 24 16.24 5.16 7.73
C ASP A 24 14.74 5.28 7.99
N PRO A 25 14.29 6.20 8.85
CA PRO A 25 12.96 6.12 9.42
C PRO A 25 11.99 6.06 8.26
N VAL A 26 11.37 4.88 8.15
CA VAL A 26 10.18 4.62 7.35
C VAL A 26 9.34 5.88 7.45
N LEU A 27 9.13 6.56 6.32
CA LEU A 27 8.41 7.83 6.18
C LEU A 27 7.53 8.08 7.41
N ASP A 28 7.85 9.07 8.24
CA ASP A 28 7.02 9.39 9.39
C ASP A 28 5.67 9.93 8.89
N ILE A 29 4.74 9.02 8.61
CA ILE A 29 3.43 9.33 8.04
C ILE A 29 2.65 10.25 9.00
N ALA A 30 2.97 10.21 10.31
CA ALA A 30 2.34 11.08 11.29
C ALA A 30 2.80 12.55 11.16
N SER A 31 3.91 12.83 10.47
CA SER A 31 4.39 14.18 10.19
C SER A 31 3.95 14.73 8.84
N TRP A 32 3.19 13.95 8.05
CA TRP A 32 2.76 14.40 6.73
C TRP A 32 1.74 15.53 6.85
N THR A 33 1.90 16.52 5.98
CA THR A 33 0.92 17.56 5.74
C THR A 33 -0.30 16.99 5.01
N ASP A 34 -1.44 17.69 5.11
CA ASP A 34 -2.66 17.32 4.37
C ASP A 34 -2.38 17.23 2.86
N GLU A 35 -1.52 18.11 2.32
CA GLU A 35 -1.13 18.11 0.91
C GLU A 35 -0.29 16.88 0.52
N GLU A 36 0.57 16.38 1.42
CA GLU A 36 1.33 15.15 1.20
C GLU A 36 0.43 13.91 1.25
N VAL A 37 -0.53 13.88 2.16
CA VAL A 37 -1.55 12.83 2.23
C VAL A 37 -2.42 12.84 0.97
N GLU A 38 -2.86 14.01 0.51
CA GLU A 38 -3.65 14.17 -0.72
C GLU A 38 -2.85 13.72 -1.94
N ARG A 39 -1.59 14.14 -2.07
CA ARG A 39 -0.71 13.73 -3.18
C ARG A 39 -0.46 12.23 -3.19
N PHE A 40 -0.30 11.62 -2.01
CA PHE A 40 -0.18 10.17 -1.89
C PHE A 40 -1.48 9.47 -2.29
N ALA A 41 -2.63 9.95 -1.80
CA ALA A 41 -3.94 9.40 -2.13
C ALA A 41 -4.22 9.46 -3.65
N TRP A 42 -3.91 10.61 -4.27
CA TRP A 42 -3.98 10.79 -5.71
C TRP A 42 -3.08 9.80 -6.44
N GLY A 43 -1.80 9.73 -6.07
CA GLY A 43 -0.84 8.84 -6.70
C GLY A 43 -1.21 7.37 -6.57
N LEU A 44 -1.76 6.95 -5.44
CA LEU A 44 -2.24 5.59 -5.24
C LEU A 44 -3.44 5.28 -6.13
N LEU A 45 -4.44 6.16 -6.17
CA LEU A 45 -5.62 6.00 -7.01
C LEU A 45 -5.25 5.97 -8.49
N GLU A 46 -4.47 6.93 -8.95
CA GLU A 46 -4.00 7.04 -10.34
C GLU A 46 -3.23 5.78 -10.76
N ARG A 47 -2.24 5.34 -9.97
CA ARG A 47 -1.45 4.13 -10.29
C ARG A 47 -2.29 2.86 -10.31
N THR A 48 -3.28 2.76 -9.43
CA THR A 48 -4.17 1.60 -9.37
C THR A 48 -5.06 1.55 -10.62
N LEU A 49 -5.61 2.68 -11.06
CA LEU A 49 -6.41 2.76 -12.27
C LEU A 49 -5.56 2.61 -13.54
N GLU A 50 -4.34 3.15 -13.58
CA GLU A 50 -3.39 2.89 -14.67
C GLU A 50 -3.14 1.38 -14.83
N GLN A 51 -2.96 0.65 -13.73
CA GLN A 51 -2.78 -0.80 -13.78
C GLN A 51 -4.04 -1.52 -14.25
N LEU A 52 -5.24 -1.07 -13.87
CA LEU A 52 -6.49 -1.65 -14.34
C LEU A 52 -6.57 -1.64 -15.88
N PHE A 53 -6.21 -0.52 -16.50
CA PHE A 53 -6.26 -0.35 -17.96
C PHE A 53 -4.96 -0.74 -18.68
N ALA A 54 -3.92 -1.16 -17.96
CA ALA A 54 -2.65 -1.53 -18.55
C ALA A 54 -2.77 -2.81 -19.41
N PRO A 55 -2.21 -2.85 -20.63
CA PRO A 55 -2.23 -4.05 -21.49
C PRO A 55 -1.59 -5.28 -20.83
N GLN A 56 -0.56 -5.05 -20.02
CA GLN A 56 0.21 -6.10 -19.33
C GLN A 56 -0.43 -6.59 -18.03
N ALA A 57 -1.50 -5.92 -17.55
CA ALA A 57 -2.17 -6.37 -16.33
C ALA A 57 -2.91 -7.69 -16.61
N GLY A 58 -2.58 -8.71 -15.82
CA GLY A 58 -3.23 -10.00 -15.94
C GLY A 58 -4.69 -9.95 -15.46
N PRO A 59 -5.51 -10.95 -15.83
CA PRO A 59 -6.91 -11.04 -15.40
C PRO A 59 -7.08 -11.02 -13.87
N ALA A 60 -6.15 -11.63 -13.13
CA ALA A 60 -6.16 -11.64 -11.67
C ALA A 60 -6.01 -10.22 -11.10
N THR A 61 -5.00 -9.47 -11.52
CA THR A 61 -4.78 -8.08 -11.07
C THR A 61 -5.98 -7.18 -11.36
N ARG A 62 -6.56 -7.30 -12.56
CA ARG A 62 -7.74 -6.52 -12.96
C ARG A 62 -8.95 -6.83 -12.09
N ARG A 63 -9.20 -8.12 -11.82
CA ARG A 63 -10.27 -8.55 -10.92
C ARG A 63 -10.03 -8.03 -9.50
N ASP A 64 -8.82 -8.16 -8.97
CA ASP A 64 -8.52 -7.71 -7.60
C ASP A 64 -8.72 -6.19 -7.45
N ILE A 65 -8.35 -5.39 -8.47
CA ILE A 65 -8.63 -3.95 -8.50
C ILE A 65 -10.14 -3.67 -8.57
N LEU A 66 -10.89 -4.43 -9.37
CA LEU A 66 -12.34 -4.25 -9.49
C LEU A 66 -13.11 -4.66 -8.23
N GLU A 67 -12.62 -5.68 -7.53
CA GLU A 67 -13.13 -6.05 -6.20
C GLU A 67 -12.90 -4.91 -5.22
N TRP A 68 -11.70 -4.30 -5.21
CA TRP A 68 -11.40 -3.14 -4.38
C TRP A 68 -12.25 -1.89 -4.72
N VAL A 69 -12.53 -1.62 -6.00
CA VAL A 69 -13.42 -0.50 -6.42
C VAL A 69 -14.86 -0.71 -5.93
N GLN A 70 -15.34 -1.95 -5.92
CA GLN A 70 -16.69 -2.31 -5.48
C GLN A 70 -16.83 -2.46 -3.97
N GLU A 71 -15.72 -2.63 -3.25
CA GLU A 71 -15.74 -2.78 -1.80
C GLU A 71 -16.41 -1.56 -1.15
N GLU A 72 -17.42 -1.83 -0.32
CA GLU A 72 -18.04 -0.82 0.52
C GLU A 72 -17.17 -0.62 1.76
N GLY A 73 -16.77 0.62 2.01
CA GLY A 73 -15.92 0.94 3.14
C GLY A 73 -15.41 2.37 3.06
N SER A 74 -15.15 2.97 4.21
CA SER A 74 -14.69 4.37 4.31
C SER A 74 -13.35 4.50 5.03
N HIS A 75 -12.56 3.43 5.10
CA HIS A 75 -11.20 3.54 5.64
C HIS A 75 -10.29 4.29 4.65
N ALA A 76 -9.20 4.90 5.14
CA ALA A 76 -8.38 5.83 4.34
C ALA A 76 -7.87 5.27 2.99
N LEU A 77 -7.60 3.97 2.93
CA LEU A 77 -7.12 3.27 1.73
C LEU A 77 -8.20 2.49 0.95
N SER A 78 -9.47 2.62 1.35
CA SER A 78 -10.58 2.10 0.56
C SER A 78 -10.77 2.98 -0.67
N PHE A 79 -11.38 2.44 -1.71
CA PHE A 79 -11.73 3.24 -2.88
C PHE A 79 -12.54 4.48 -2.50
N GLU A 80 -13.60 4.33 -1.68
CA GLU A 80 -14.40 5.50 -1.27
C GLU A 80 -13.61 6.46 -0.37
N GLY A 81 -12.72 5.95 0.48
CA GLY A 81 -11.86 6.76 1.33
C GLY A 81 -10.92 7.65 0.51
N LEU A 82 -10.25 7.08 -0.50
CA LEU A 82 -9.38 7.84 -1.40
C LEU A 82 -10.17 8.84 -2.24
N VAL A 83 -11.28 8.42 -2.87
CA VAL A 83 -12.07 9.29 -3.73
C VAL A 83 -12.70 10.45 -2.94
N ARG A 84 -13.27 10.19 -1.76
CA ARG A 84 -13.77 11.25 -0.88
C ARG A 84 -12.65 12.15 -0.34
N GLY A 85 -11.48 11.58 -0.05
CA GLY A 85 -10.29 12.34 0.37
C GLY A 85 -9.83 13.35 -0.67
N LEU A 86 -10.06 13.07 -1.95
CA LEU A 86 -9.81 13.96 -3.09
C LEU A 86 -10.98 14.91 -3.40
N GLY A 87 -12.05 14.90 -2.60
CA GLY A 87 -13.24 15.72 -2.81
C GLY A 87 -14.12 15.29 -3.98
N LEU A 88 -14.00 14.03 -4.42
CA LEU A 88 -14.76 13.45 -5.53
C LEU A 88 -15.91 12.57 -5.01
N ASP A 89 -16.89 12.29 -5.87
CA ASP A 89 -18.00 11.38 -5.57
C ASP A 89 -17.63 9.92 -5.92
N PRO A 90 -17.59 8.99 -4.95
CA PRO A 90 -17.28 7.58 -5.19
C PRO A 90 -18.22 6.91 -6.19
N ASP A 91 -19.51 7.23 -6.15
CA ASP A 91 -20.49 6.55 -7.00
C ASP A 91 -20.34 6.98 -8.46
N ALA A 92 -20.20 8.29 -8.70
CA ALA A 92 -19.86 8.81 -10.03
C ALA A 92 -18.53 8.28 -10.56
N MET A 93 -17.51 8.12 -9.70
CA MET A 93 -16.22 7.56 -10.10
C MET A 93 -16.33 6.07 -10.46
N ARG A 94 -17.11 5.28 -9.69
CA ARG A 94 -17.40 3.87 -10.02
C ARG A 94 -18.06 3.76 -11.39
N GLU A 95 -19.09 4.57 -11.64
CA GLU A 95 -19.80 4.60 -12.92
C GLU A 95 -18.83 4.87 -14.08
N ALA A 96 -17.98 5.90 -13.96
CA ALA A 96 -16.97 6.22 -14.97
C ALA A 96 -15.95 5.08 -15.22
N ILE A 97 -15.52 4.39 -14.16
CA ILE A 97 -14.61 3.24 -14.29
C ILE A 97 -15.29 2.09 -15.04
N PHE A 98 -16.53 1.76 -14.69
CA PHE A 98 -17.27 0.67 -15.35
C PHE A 98 -17.64 1.00 -16.80
N GLU A 99 -17.99 2.25 -17.10
CA GLU A 99 -18.17 2.69 -18.49
C GLU A 99 -16.87 2.56 -19.29
N ALA A 100 -15.73 2.97 -18.72
CA ALA A 100 -14.43 2.85 -19.38
C ALA A 100 -14.06 1.39 -19.63
N ILE A 101 -14.37 0.48 -18.69
CA ILE A 101 -14.15 -0.96 -18.89
C ILE A 101 -15.00 -1.50 -20.02
N HIS A 102 -16.29 -1.17 -20.07
CA HIS A 102 -17.17 -1.61 -21.17
C HIS A 102 -16.66 -1.15 -22.53
N LEU A 103 -16.09 0.05 -22.61
CA LEU A 103 -15.49 0.59 -23.83
C LEU A 103 -14.20 -0.17 -24.24
N VAL A 104 -13.50 -0.73 -23.27
CA VAL A 104 -12.22 -1.44 -23.45
C VAL A 104 -12.43 -2.95 -23.65
N ASP A 105 -13.52 -3.53 -23.13
CA ASP A 105 -13.83 -4.96 -23.22
C ASP A 105 -14.07 -5.41 -24.68
N ASP A 106 -14.58 -4.52 -25.53
CA ASP A 106 -14.63 -4.70 -26.99
C ASP A 106 -13.23 -4.98 -27.60
N GLY A 107 -12.15 -4.57 -26.91
CA GLY A 107 -10.76 -4.84 -27.27
C GLY A 107 -10.06 -5.93 -26.44
N TRP A 108 -10.50 -6.22 -25.21
CA TRP A 108 -9.88 -7.25 -24.35
C TRP A 108 -10.26 -8.67 -24.76
N ALA A 109 -11.49 -8.89 -25.25
CA ALA A 109 -11.92 -10.19 -25.78
C ALA A 109 -11.15 -10.61 -27.05
N ALA A 110 -10.52 -9.66 -27.75
CA ALA A 110 -9.72 -9.93 -28.96
C ALA A 110 -8.27 -10.34 -28.67
N SER A 111 -7.82 -10.31 -27.41
CA SER A 111 -6.44 -10.57 -27.00
C SER A 111 -6.24 -11.89 -26.23
N ALA A 112 -7.28 -12.73 -26.14
CA ALA A 112 -7.24 -14.08 -25.56
C ALA A 112 -7.26 -15.16 -26.67
#